data_AF-A0A420ISH0-F1
#
_entry.id   AF-A0A420ISH0-F1
#
_cell.length_a   1.000
_cell.length_b   1.000
_cell.length_c   1.000
_cell.angle_alpha   90.00
_cell.angle_beta   90.00
_cell.angle_gamma   90.00
#
_symmetry.space_group_name_H-M   'P 1'
#
loop_
_entity.id
_entity.type
_entity.pdbx_description
1 polymer ?
#
loop_
_entity_poly.entity_id
_entity_poly.type
_entity_poly.pdbx_seq_one_letter_code
_entity_poly.pdbx_strand_id
1 'polypeptide(L)'
;MTTVPKSNYIINLDLYGKDIYINNEGLLTKPIINGYIIWVMKIWQNSEYRDEALIEAFQENFAEWTTQIFDIADRLLLRDLRDYLRNNGVFIDSKAGVRYAKQLENVLTQETEHNWTEQEIEYVTKRGAFNLKFNLTNENSSQSPKKKTEKQDEQTPVIPDMLTRKVSA
;
A
#
# COMPACT_ATOMS: atom_id res chain seq x y z
N MET A 1 -20.53 -23.70 -20.17
CA MET A 1 -21.62 -23.04 -19.42
C MET A 1 -20.99 -21.99 -18.53
N THR A 2 -21.24 -20.72 -18.79
CA THR A 2 -20.76 -19.61 -17.96
C THR A 2 -21.44 -19.73 -16.60
N THR A 3 -20.66 -20.06 -15.56
CA THR A 3 -21.18 -20.13 -14.20
C THR A 3 -21.59 -18.72 -13.79
N VAL A 4 -22.87 -18.53 -13.49
CA VAL A 4 -23.42 -17.26 -12.99
C VAL A 4 -22.62 -16.89 -11.73
N PRO A 5 -21.90 -15.76 -11.71
CA PRO A 5 -21.12 -15.38 -10.54
C PRO A 5 -22.07 -15.15 -9.38
N LYS A 6 -21.84 -15.85 -8.26
CA LYS A 6 -22.55 -15.60 -7.02
C LYS A 6 -22.16 -14.21 -6.52
N SER A 7 -23.10 -13.28 -6.50
CA SER A 7 -22.92 -11.89 -6.09
C SER A 7 -23.97 -11.50 -5.05
N ASN A 8 -23.57 -10.70 -4.06
CA ASN A 8 -24.50 -10.07 -3.11
C ASN A 8 -25.17 -8.81 -3.70
N TYR A 9 -24.76 -8.40 -4.90
CA TYR A 9 -25.19 -7.22 -5.62
C TYR A 9 -25.92 -7.59 -6.90
N ILE A 10 -26.91 -6.79 -7.29
CA ILE A 10 -27.59 -6.94 -8.57
C ILE A 10 -26.61 -6.60 -9.68
N ILE A 11 -26.47 -7.50 -10.67
CA ILE A 11 -25.55 -7.34 -11.81
C ILE A 11 -26.28 -7.60 -13.13
N ASN A 12 -25.81 -6.97 -14.20
CA ASN A 12 -26.18 -7.33 -15.56
C ASN A 12 -25.31 -8.51 -16.02
N LEU A 13 -25.92 -9.70 -16.17
CA LEU A 13 -25.21 -10.92 -16.55
C LEU A 13 -24.74 -10.93 -18.00
N ASP A 14 -25.48 -10.28 -18.90
CA ASP A 14 -25.18 -10.27 -20.34
C ASP A 14 -23.92 -9.44 -20.66
N LEU A 15 -23.62 -8.47 -19.79
CA LEU A 15 -22.45 -7.60 -19.88
C LEU A 15 -21.34 -7.97 -18.89
N TYR A 16 -21.55 -8.96 -18.01
CA TYR A 16 -20.51 -9.40 -17.10
C TYR A 16 -19.33 -10.00 -17.86
N GLY A 17 -18.11 -9.55 -17.55
CA GLY A 17 -16.90 -9.99 -18.24
C GLY A 17 -16.60 -9.25 -19.54
N LYS A 18 -17.26 -8.12 -19.79
CA LYS A 18 -17.06 -7.27 -20.97
C LYS A 18 -16.73 -5.85 -20.54
N ASP A 19 -15.98 -5.14 -21.36
CA ASP A 19 -15.77 -3.71 -21.20
C ASP A 19 -17.08 -2.94 -21.37
N ILE A 20 -17.15 -1.79 -20.70
CA ILE A 20 -18.29 -0.89 -20.75
C ILE A 20 -17.87 0.45 -21.33
N TYR A 21 -18.72 1.05 -22.15
CA TYR A 21 -18.51 2.39 -22.70
C TYR A 21 -19.20 3.41 -21.79
N ILE A 22 -18.44 4.27 -21.13
CA ILE A 22 -18.97 5.21 -20.14
C ILE A 22 -19.52 6.51 -20.75
N ASN A 23 -19.26 6.73 -22.04
CA ASN A 23 -19.51 7.96 -22.78
C ASN A 23 -21.01 8.19 -23.07
N ASN A 24 -21.86 7.25 -22.67
CA ASN A 24 -23.31 7.33 -22.83
C ASN A 24 -23.97 7.12 -21.46
N GLU A 25 -23.93 8.17 -20.63
CA GLU A 25 -24.42 8.17 -19.24
C GLU A 25 -25.87 7.65 -19.11
N GLY A 26 -26.72 7.88 -20.12
CA GLY A 26 -28.10 7.39 -20.14
C GLY A 26 -28.25 5.86 -20.19
N LEU A 27 -27.18 5.13 -20.51
CA LEU A 27 -27.14 3.66 -20.53
C LEU A 27 -26.46 3.05 -19.30
N LEU A 28 -25.82 3.86 -18.46
CA LEU A 28 -25.13 3.38 -17.27
C LEU A 28 -26.14 3.12 -16.15
N THR A 29 -26.50 1.85 -16.00
CA THR A 29 -27.39 1.41 -14.92
C THR A 29 -26.58 0.77 -13.79
N LYS A 30 -27.14 0.81 -12.57
CA LYS A 30 -26.55 0.17 -11.39
C LYS A 30 -26.10 -1.28 -11.64
N PRO A 31 -26.91 -2.18 -12.24
CA PRO A 31 -26.47 -3.55 -12.51
C PRO A 31 -25.26 -3.65 -13.44
N ILE A 32 -25.12 -2.73 -14.39
CA ILE A 32 -23.98 -2.70 -15.32
C ILE A 32 -22.70 -2.29 -14.57
N ILE A 33 -22.77 -1.17 -13.84
CA ILE A 33 -21.64 -0.66 -13.07
C ILE A 33 -21.20 -1.64 -11.98
N ASN A 34 -22.16 -2.21 -11.23
CA ASN A 34 -21.87 -3.25 -10.24
C ASN A 34 -21.17 -4.46 -10.87
N GLY A 35 -21.67 -4.91 -12.02
CA GLY A 35 -21.13 -6.06 -12.75
C GLY A 35 -19.69 -5.84 -13.17
N TYR A 36 -19.38 -4.66 -13.71
CA TYR A 36 -18.03 -4.28 -14.12
C TYR A 36 -17.05 -4.27 -12.94
N ILE A 37 -17.40 -3.58 -11.84
CA ILE A 37 -16.56 -3.52 -10.63
C ILE A 37 -16.26 -4.93 -10.11
N ILE A 38 -17.28 -5.79 -9.97
CA ILE A 38 -17.13 -7.15 -9.44
C ILE A 38 -16.23 -8.00 -10.35
N TRP A 39 -16.41 -7.86 -11.67
CA TRP A 39 -15.59 -8.59 -12.64
C TRP A 39 -14.12 -8.19 -12.54
N VAL A 40 -13.84 -6.90 -12.55
CA VAL A 40 -12.47 -6.36 -12.45
C VAL A 40 -11.82 -6.75 -11.11
N MET A 41 -12.53 -6.60 -9.99
CA MET A 41 -12.04 -7.05 -8.68
C MET A 41 -11.70 -8.54 -8.67
N LYS A 42 -12.49 -9.38 -9.37
CA LYS A 42 -12.22 -10.82 -9.47
C LYS A 42 -10.98 -11.12 -10.32
N ILE A 43 -10.70 -10.34 -11.35
CA ILE A 43 -9.45 -10.45 -12.11
C ILE A 43 -8.26 -10.17 -11.18
N TRP A 44 -8.27 -9.04 -10.49
CA TRP A 44 -7.19 -8.67 -9.57
C TRP A 44 -6.98 -9.71 -8.46
N GLN A 45 -8.06 -10.27 -7.92
CA GLN A 45 -7.99 -11.36 -6.94
C GLN A 45 -7.34 -12.61 -7.49
N ASN A 46 -7.74 -13.05 -8.69
CA ASN A 46 -7.20 -14.26 -9.32
C ASN A 46 -5.74 -14.09 -9.76
N SER A 47 -5.36 -12.87 -10.13
CA SER A 47 -4.00 -12.51 -10.54
C SER A 47 -3.13 -12.03 -9.37
N GLU A 48 -3.68 -12.01 -8.16
CA GLU A 48 -3.01 -11.60 -6.92
C GLU A 48 -2.37 -10.20 -6.98
N TYR A 49 -3.02 -9.25 -7.65
CA TYR A 49 -2.53 -7.87 -7.78
C TYR A 49 -2.43 -7.17 -6.42
N ARG A 50 -1.33 -6.45 -6.19
CA ARG A 50 -1.01 -5.73 -4.95
C ARG A 50 -0.17 -4.48 -5.25
N ASP A 51 -0.12 -3.59 -4.29
CA ASP A 51 0.77 -2.43 -4.24
C ASP A 51 0.71 -1.63 -5.57
N GLU A 52 1.85 -1.32 -6.18
CA GLU A 52 1.98 -0.58 -7.43
C GLU A 52 1.18 -1.20 -8.60
N ALA A 53 1.24 -2.52 -8.77
CA ALA A 53 0.51 -3.19 -9.84
C ALA A 53 -1.02 -3.06 -9.68
N LEU A 54 -1.52 -3.00 -8.44
CA LEU A 54 -2.94 -2.83 -8.19
C LEU A 54 -3.42 -1.39 -8.43
N ILE A 55 -2.63 -0.39 -8.07
CA ILE A 55 -2.97 1.01 -8.35
C ILE A 55 -2.94 1.30 -9.85
N GLU A 56 -1.94 0.79 -10.58
CA GLU A 56 -1.86 0.92 -12.04
C GLU A 56 -3.08 0.28 -12.71
N ALA A 57 -3.43 -0.94 -12.32
CA ALA A 57 -4.60 -1.63 -12.86
C ALA A 57 -5.91 -0.91 -12.54
N PHE A 58 -6.04 -0.36 -11.32
CA PHE A 58 -7.18 0.47 -10.94
C PHE A 58 -7.26 1.73 -11.80
N GLN A 59 -6.14 2.43 -11.98
CA GLN A 59 -6.10 3.64 -12.79
C GLN A 59 -6.44 3.36 -14.25
N GLU A 60 -5.93 2.28 -14.84
CA GLU A 60 -6.25 1.87 -16.21
C GLU A 60 -7.72 1.50 -16.37
N ASN A 61 -8.26 0.62 -15.52
CA ASN A 61 -9.63 0.11 -15.67
C ASN A 61 -10.71 1.18 -15.38
N PHE A 62 -10.36 2.22 -14.62
CA PHE A 62 -11.29 3.25 -14.20
C PHE A 62 -10.85 4.65 -14.67
N ALA A 63 -9.94 4.75 -15.65
CA ALA A 63 -9.29 5.99 -16.08
C ALA A 63 -10.26 7.13 -16.39
N GLU A 64 -11.38 6.80 -17.04
CA GLU A 64 -12.37 7.79 -17.47
C GLU A 64 -13.51 7.97 -16.44
N TRP A 65 -13.47 7.26 -15.31
CA TRP A 65 -14.55 7.29 -14.33
C TRP A 65 -14.49 8.53 -13.44
N THR A 66 -15.67 9.02 -13.07
CA THR A 66 -15.83 10.14 -12.13
C THR A 66 -16.59 9.69 -10.88
N THR A 67 -16.62 10.53 -9.85
CA THR A 67 -17.46 10.34 -8.67
C THR A 67 -18.92 10.03 -9.06
N GLN A 68 -19.44 10.65 -10.12
CA GLN A 68 -20.83 10.46 -10.57
C GLN A 68 -21.06 9.05 -11.12
N ILE A 69 -20.09 8.51 -11.88
CA ILE A 69 -20.15 7.14 -12.41
C ILE A 69 -20.04 6.13 -11.27
N PHE A 70 -19.09 6.33 -10.34
CA PHE A 70 -18.98 5.47 -9.16
C PHE A 70 -20.27 5.47 -8.32
N ASP A 71 -20.94 6.62 -8.19
CA ASP A 71 -22.18 6.75 -7.41
C ASP A 71 -23.38 5.97 -7.97
N ILE A 72 -23.30 5.51 -9.23
CA ILE A 72 -24.31 4.61 -9.81
C ILE A 72 -24.26 3.23 -9.12
N ALA A 73 -23.08 2.80 -8.68
CA ALA A 73 -22.86 1.53 -8.02
C ALA A 73 -23.52 1.46 -6.64
N ASP A 74 -23.69 0.24 -6.12
CA ASP A 74 -24.09 0.08 -4.73
C ASP A 74 -23.02 0.59 -3.76
N ARG A 75 -23.46 1.42 -2.80
CA ARG A 75 -22.57 2.02 -1.80
C ARG A 75 -21.73 0.98 -1.03
N LEU A 76 -22.30 -0.19 -0.75
CA LEU A 76 -21.58 -1.27 -0.07
C LEU A 76 -20.54 -1.93 -0.99
N LEU A 77 -20.81 -2.02 -2.29
CA LEU A 77 -19.82 -2.49 -3.26
C LEU A 77 -18.63 -1.53 -3.35
N LEU A 78 -18.87 -0.21 -3.35
CA LEU A 78 -17.79 0.78 -3.30
C LEU A 78 -16.96 0.69 -2.01
N ARG A 79 -17.60 0.36 -0.89
CA ARG A 79 -16.89 0.08 0.37
C ARG A 79 -16.00 -1.15 0.21
N ASP A 80 -16.53 -2.23 -0.36
CA ASP A 80 -15.80 -3.49 -0.54
C ASP A 80 -14.62 -3.31 -1.51
N LEU A 81 -14.80 -2.55 -2.59
CA LEU A 81 -13.73 -2.16 -3.51
C LEU A 81 -12.63 -1.37 -2.80
N ARG A 82 -13.01 -0.33 -2.04
CA ARG A 82 -12.06 0.46 -1.26
C ARG A 82 -11.29 -0.39 -0.25
N ASP A 83 -11.99 -1.24 0.48
CA ASP A 83 -11.38 -2.10 1.50
C ASP A 83 -10.45 -3.13 0.84
N TYR A 84 -10.82 -3.66 -0.33
CA TYR A 84 -9.93 -4.52 -1.12
C TYR A 84 -8.64 -3.79 -1.52
N LEU A 85 -8.72 -2.58 -2.07
CA LEU A 85 -7.54 -1.78 -2.43
C LEU A 85 -6.64 -1.53 -1.22
N ARG A 86 -7.21 -1.10 -0.09
CA ARG A 86 -6.46 -0.84 1.15
C ARG A 86 -5.78 -2.08 1.72
N ASN A 87 -6.47 -3.21 1.69
CA ASN A 87 -5.96 -4.48 2.22
C ASN A 87 -4.81 -5.05 1.37
N ASN A 88 -4.61 -4.53 0.16
CA ASN A 88 -3.60 -4.96 -0.81
C ASN A 88 -2.64 -3.83 -1.20
N GLY A 89 -2.38 -2.88 -0.28
CA GLY A 89 -1.25 -1.94 -0.39
C GLY A 89 -1.56 -0.57 -1.02
N VAL A 90 -2.81 -0.30 -1.41
CA VAL A 90 -3.19 1.01 -1.94
C VAL A 90 -3.57 1.95 -0.79
N PHE A 91 -2.88 3.08 -0.71
CA PHE A 91 -3.25 4.14 0.23
C PHE A 91 -4.58 4.78 -0.18
N ILE A 92 -5.55 4.81 0.73
CA ILE A 92 -6.80 5.55 0.54
C ILE A 92 -7.14 6.27 1.84
N ASP A 93 -7.27 7.58 1.76
CA ASP A 93 -7.57 8.41 2.92
C ASP A 93 -8.97 8.08 3.49
N SER A 94 -8.99 7.69 4.77
CA SER A 94 -10.19 7.27 5.50
C SER A 94 -10.82 8.44 6.27
N LYS A 95 -11.09 9.56 5.61
CA LYS A 95 -11.77 10.69 6.24
C LYS A 95 -13.26 10.41 6.45
N ALA A 96 -13.74 10.62 7.68
CA ALA A 96 -15.16 10.53 7.99
C ALA A 96 -15.94 11.57 7.17
N GLY A 97 -17.14 11.21 6.71
CA GLY A 97 -18.00 12.09 5.92
C GLY A 97 -17.65 12.17 4.43
N VAL A 98 -16.52 11.62 3.98
CA VAL A 98 -16.20 11.54 2.54
C VAL A 98 -16.86 10.30 1.93
N ARG A 99 -17.56 10.48 0.80
CA ARG A 99 -18.23 9.40 0.07
C ARG A 99 -17.19 8.44 -0.53
N TYR A 100 -17.50 7.14 -0.57
CA TYR A 100 -16.59 6.13 -1.16
C TYR A 100 -16.28 6.42 -2.63
N ALA A 101 -17.28 6.85 -3.41
CA ALA A 101 -17.08 7.27 -4.80
C ALA A 101 -15.99 8.34 -4.94
N LYS A 102 -16.01 9.35 -4.06
CA LYS A 102 -14.99 10.41 -4.07
C LYS A 102 -13.62 9.91 -3.62
N GLN A 103 -13.58 9.02 -2.65
CA GLN A 103 -12.32 8.38 -2.22
C GLN A 103 -11.68 7.60 -3.38
N LEU A 104 -12.49 6.85 -4.14
CA LEU A 104 -12.03 6.05 -5.28
C LEU A 104 -11.59 6.92 -6.46
N GLU A 105 -12.33 7.99 -6.78
CA GLU A 105 -11.90 8.96 -7.80
C GLU A 105 -10.55 9.60 -7.45
N ASN A 106 -10.28 9.92 -6.19
CA ASN A 106 -8.99 10.49 -5.79
C ASN A 106 -7.81 9.53 -6.04
N VAL A 107 -8.04 8.22 -6.04
CA VAL A 107 -6.99 7.21 -6.35
C VAL A 107 -6.61 7.25 -7.83
N LEU A 108 -7.53 7.69 -8.72
CA LEU A 108 -7.25 7.78 -10.16
C LEU A 108 -6.12 8.75 -10.49
N THR A 109 -5.90 9.75 -9.64
CA THR A 109 -4.85 10.77 -9.81
C THR A 109 -3.72 10.61 -8.79
N GLN A 110 -3.71 9.53 -8.03
CA GLN A 110 -2.68 9.26 -7.02
C GLN A 110 -1.38 8.82 -7.71
N GLU A 111 -0.24 9.29 -7.20
CA GLU A 111 1.07 8.80 -7.67
C GLU A 111 1.25 7.33 -7.30
N THR A 112 1.71 6.52 -8.26
CA THR A 112 1.91 5.08 -8.08
C THR A 112 3.04 4.77 -7.10
N GLU A 113 4.11 5.57 -7.11
CA GLU A 113 5.26 5.49 -6.19
C GLU A 113 4.98 6.18 -4.82
N HIS A 114 3.84 5.89 -4.19
CA HIS A 114 3.52 6.46 -2.87
C HIS A 114 4.36 5.83 -1.76
N ASN A 115 5.38 6.56 -1.30
CA ASN A 115 6.15 6.19 -0.11
C ASN A 115 5.29 6.45 1.14
N TRP A 116 4.86 5.38 1.79
CA TRP A 116 4.08 5.44 3.02
C TRP A 116 4.83 6.17 4.14
N THR A 117 4.23 7.23 4.67
CA THR A 117 4.75 7.88 5.88
C THR A 117 4.41 7.05 7.12
N GLU A 118 5.22 7.14 8.18
CA GLU A 118 4.94 6.45 9.45
C GLU A 118 3.55 6.78 10.00
N GLN A 119 3.09 8.02 9.80
CA GLN A 119 1.77 8.50 10.22
C GLN A 119 0.64 7.81 9.45
N GLU A 120 0.81 7.60 8.14
CA GLU A 120 -0.16 6.88 7.30
C GLU A 120 -0.21 5.40 7.65
N ILE A 121 0.96 4.78 7.88
CA ILE A 121 1.06 3.38 8.31
C ILE A 121 0.34 3.21 9.65
N GLU A 122 0.61 4.07 10.62
CA GLU A 122 -0.01 4.04 11.94
C GLU A 122 -1.53 4.23 11.83
N TYR A 123 -1.97 5.20 11.02
CA TYR A 123 -3.38 5.49 10.78
C TYR A 123 -4.15 4.31 10.17
N VAL A 124 -3.55 3.64 9.18
CA VAL A 124 -4.19 2.50 8.50
C VAL A 124 -4.13 1.24 9.36
N THR A 125 -3.03 1.01 10.09
CA THR A 125 -2.86 -0.16 10.98
C THR A 125 -3.80 -0.09 12.19
N LYS A 126 -3.96 1.08 12.84
CA LYS A 126 -4.86 1.25 13.99
C LYS A 126 -6.34 1.02 13.67
N ARG A 127 -6.74 1.14 12.40
CA ARG A 127 -8.12 0.91 11.93
C ARG A 127 -8.38 -0.51 11.42
N GLY A 128 -7.41 -1.43 11.56
CA GLY A 128 -7.62 -2.87 11.42
C GLY A 128 -7.69 -3.42 9.98
N ALA A 129 -7.37 -2.60 8.96
CA ALA A 129 -7.45 -3.03 7.55
C ALA A 129 -6.07 -3.36 6.93
N PHE A 130 -4.96 -2.97 7.55
CA PHE A 130 -3.65 -3.36 7.03
C PHE A 130 -3.33 -4.80 7.44
N ASN A 131 -3.27 -5.73 6.48
CA ASN A 131 -2.75 -7.06 6.73
C ASN A 131 -1.28 -6.95 7.15
N LEU A 132 -1.02 -7.07 8.46
CA LEU A 132 0.26 -6.94 9.15
C LEU A 132 1.42 -7.84 8.68
N LYS A 133 1.26 -8.61 7.60
CA LYS A 133 2.35 -9.47 7.07
C LYS A 133 3.60 -8.71 6.61
N PHE A 134 3.54 -7.38 6.50
CA PHE A 134 4.66 -6.54 6.10
C PHE A 134 5.42 -5.84 7.24
N ASN A 135 4.99 -5.96 8.50
CA ASN A 135 5.74 -5.39 9.64
C ASN A 135 6.66 -6.39 10.35
N LEU A 136 7.02 -7.49 9.69
CA LEU A 136 7.95 -8.50 10.22
C LEU A 136 9.12 -8.78 9.28
N THR A 137 9.68 -7.72 8.68
CA THR A 137 11.05 -7.72 8.16
C THR A 137 11.67 -6.35 8.37
N ASN A 138 11.77 -5.95 9.64
CA ASN A 138 12.81 -5.03 10.08
C ASN A 138 13.33 -5.47 11.45
N GLU A 139 13.65 -6.77 11.57
CA GLU A 139 14.65 -7.23 12.54
C GLU A 139 16.08 -6.94 12.03
N ASN A 140 16.30 -5.73 11.52
CA ASN A 140 17.60 -5.09 11.58
C ASN A 140 17.47 -3.99 12.61
N SER A 141 17.32 -4.44 13.86
CA SER A 141 17.80 -3.69 15.00
C SER A 141 19.23 -3.29 14.68
N SER A 142 19.40 -2.05 14.23
CA SER A 142 20.68 -1.37 14.24
C SER A 142 21.05 -1.20 15.71
N GLN A 143 21.52 -2.29 16.33
CA GLN A 143 22.47 -2.20 17.42
C GLN A 143 23.74 -1.58 16.82
N SER A 144 23.73 -0.25 16.67
CA SER A 144 24.97 0.50 16.70
C SER A 144 25.67 0.14 18.01
N PRO A 145 26.90 -0.40 17.98
CA PRO A 145 27.67 -0.59 19.19
C PRO A 145 27.86 0.78 19.82
N LYS A 146 27.45 0.92 21.09
CA LYS A 146 27.87 2.06 21.93
C LYS A 146 29.39 2.15 21.83
N LYS A 147 29.88 3.16 21.12
CA LYS A 147 31.29 3.55 21.09
C LYS A 147 31.66 3.94 22.52
N LYS A 148 32.23 3.00 23.28
CA LYS A 148 33.00 3.33 24.48
C LYS A 148 34.22 4.10 23.98
N THR A 149 34.26 5.40 24.24
CA THR A 149 35.49 6.18 24.19
C THR A 149 36.38 5.68 25.33
N GLU A 150 37.20 4.69 25.02
CA GLU A 150 38.35 4.29 25.82
C GLU A 150 39.48 5.27 25.49
N LYS A 151 39.82 6.13 26.45
CA LYS A 151 41.01 6.97 26.39
C LYS A 151 42.22 6.05 26.57
N GLN A 152 42.96 5.82 25.50
CA GLN A 152 44.36 5.41 25.60
C GLN A 152 45.20 6.68 25.66
N ASP A 153 45.72 7.00 26.85
CA ASP A 153 46.88 7.88 26.97
C ASP A 153 48.13 7.02 26.75
N GLU A 154 48.79 7.23 25.61
CA GLU A 154 50.17 6.82 25.39
C GLU A 154 51.08 7.64 26.32
N GLN A 155 51.75 6.98 27.26
CA GLN A 155 52.99 7.50 27.83
C GLN A 155 54.10 6.45 27.70
N THR A 156 55.13 6.90 27.00
CA THR A 156 56.36 6.31 26.47
C THR A 156 57.11 5.35 27.42
N PRO A 157 57.73 4.26 26.91
CA PRO A 157 58.65 3.44 27.71
C PRO A 157 59.99 4.17 27.89
N VAL A 158 60.41 4.34 29.14
CA VAL A 158 61.75 4.84 29.51
C VAL A 158 62.73 3.68 29.43
N ILE A 159 63.67 3.76 28.49
CA ILE A 159 64.89 2.94 28.46
C ILE A 159 65.91 3.62 29.38
N PRO A 160 66.53 2.93 30.36
CA PRO A 160 67.67 3.46 31.10
C PRO A 160 68.95 3.27 30.27
N ASP A 161 69.55 4.38 29.88
CA ASP A 161 70.85 4.43 29.20
C ASP A 161 71.98 4.16 30.22
N MET A 162 72.91 3.28 29.83
CA MET A 162 74.02 2.77 30.63
C MET A 162 75.34 3.35 30.14
N LEU A 163 75.96 4.26 30.89
CA LEU A 163 77.38 4.63 30.81
C LEU A 163 77.79 5.06 32.24
N THR A 164 78.88 4.65 32.90
CA THR A 164 80.12 3.98 32.52
C THR A 164 80.81 3.44 33.79
N ARG A 165 81.64 2.43 33.56
CA ARG A 165 82.62 1.81 34.46
C ARG A 165 83.64 2.81 35.03
N LYS A 166 83.95 2.76 36.33
CA LYS A 166 85.32 2.94 36.87
C LYS A 166 85.55 2.10 38.13
N VAL A 167 86.71 1.46 38.14
CA VAL A 167 87.32 0.65 39.21
C VAL A 167 88.39 1.51 39.89
N SER A 168 88.53 1.37 41.21
CA SER A 168 89.79 1.45 42.02
C SER A 168 89.40 1.07 43.45
N ALA A 169 89.85 -0.09 43.96
CA ALA A 169 91.12 -0.33 44.66
C ALA A 169 91.10 0.22 46.10
#